data_AF-A0A345VIG0-F1
#
_entry.id   AF-A0A345VIG0-F1
#
_cell.length_a   1.000
_cell.length_b   1.000
_cell.length_c   1.000
_cell.angle_alpha   90.00
_cell.angle_beta   90.00
_cell.angle_gamma   90.00
#
_symmetry.space_group_name_H-M   'P 1'
#
loop_
_entity.id
_entity.type
_entity.pdbx_description
1 polymer ?
#
loop_
_entity_poly.entity_id
_entity_poly.type
_entity_poly.pdbx_seq_one_letter_code
_entity_poly.pdbx_strand_id
1 'polypeptide(L)' 'MNEQKEFEYDFLGVLGIMLVNIQEDYIENKDPLTRCELAKGYLAIGRYLYENGALPTEILRESITRSL' A
#
# COMPACT_ATOMS: atom_id res chain seq x y z
N MET A 1 -3.42 -27.28 -7.17
CA MET A 1 -3.44 -25.85 -6.83
C MET A 1 -3.27 -25.10 -8.15
N ASN A 2 -4.20 -24.23 -8.53
CA ASN A 2 -4.30 -23.69 -9.88
C ASN A 2 -3.26 -22.56 -10.05
N GLU A 3 -2.47 -22.54 -11.14
CA GLU A 3 -1.41 -21.54 -11.39
C GLU A 3 -1.89 -20.09 -11.22
N GLN A 4 -3.16 -19.84 -11.51
CA GLN A 4 -3.80 -18.53 -11.36
C GLN A 4 -3.90 -18.06 -9.90
N LYS A 5 -4.08 -18.97 -8.94
CA LYS A 5 -4.06 -18.62 -7.51
C LYS A 5 -2.64 -18.29 -7.05
N GLU A 6 -1.64 -18.99 -7.56
CA GLU A 6 -0.24 -18.73 -7.22
C GLU A 6 0.22 -17.37 -7.75
N PHE A 7 -0.16 -17.03 -8.99
CA PHE A 7 0.05 -15.70 -9.57
C PHE A 7 -0.65 -14.59 -8.77
N GLU A 8 -1.87 -14.84 -8.29
CA GLU A 8 -2.62 -13.88 -7.46
C GLU A 8 -1.91 -13.62 -6.12
N TYR A 9 -1.39 -14.65 -5.46
CA TYR A 9 -0.59 -14.48 -4.24
C TYR A 9 0.71 -13.72 -4.49
N ASP A 10 1.40 -13.99 -5.60
CA ASP A 10 2.63 -13.29 -5.98
C ASP A 10 2.36 -11.81 -6.26
N PHE A 11 1.27 -11.51 -6.99
CA PHE A 11 0.86 -10.14 -7.29
C PHE A 11 0.46 -9.35 -6.03
N LEU A 12 -0.33 -9.96 -5.13
CA LEU A 12 -0.69 -9.32 -3.84
C LEU A 12 0.56 -9.09 -2.97
N GLY A 13 1.54 -9.99 -3.01
CA GLY A 13 2.83 -9.83 -2.34
C GLY A 13 3.62 -8.63 -2.85
N VAL A 14 3.73 -8.49 -4.18
CA VAL A 14 4.40 -7.33 -4.82
C VAL A 14 3.73 -6.02 -4.43
N LEU A 15 2.39 -5.97 -4.44
CA LEU A 15 1.64 -4.79 -4.02
C LEU A 15 1.86 -4.46 -2.54
N GLY A 16 1.99 -5.45 -1.67
CA GLY A 16 2.35 -5.26 -0.26
C GLY A 16 3.72 -4.59 -0.10
N ILE A 17 4.73 -5.04 -0.85
CA ILE A 17 6.06 -4.44 -0.86
C ILE A 17 6.01 -2.99 -1.36
N MET A 18 5.27 -2.74 -2.46
CA MET A 18 5.09 -1.38 -2.98
C MET A 18 4.44 -0.45 -1.95
N LEU A 19 3.44 -0.94 -1.21
CA LEU A 19 2.76 -0.16 -0.19
C LEU A 19 3.73 0.30 0.92
N VAL A 20 4.61 -0.59 1.38
CA VAL A 20 5.64 -0.28 2.39
C VAL A 20 6.64 0.74 1.85
N ASN A 21 7.17 0.52 0.64
CA ASN A 21 8.14 1.44 0.03
C ASN A 21 7.55 2.84 -0.14
N ILE A 22 6.29 2.96 -0.56
CA ILE A 22 5.60 4.25 -0.69
C ILE A 22 5.47 4.95 0.66
N GLN A 23 5.18 4.20 1.74
CA GLN A 23 5.08 4.76 3.08
C GLN A 23 6.43 5.30 3.57
N GLU A 24 7.52 4.55 3.36
CA GLU A 24 8.88 4.97 3.69
C GLU A 24 9.26 6.23 2.90
N ASP A 25 9.08 6.22 1.58
CA ASP A 25 9.33 7.37 0.71
C ASP A 25 8.51 8.61 1.13
N TYR A 26 7.26 8.43 1.55
CA TYR A 26 6.39 9.52 1.98
C TYR A 26 6.90 10.21 3.26
N ILE A 27 7.51 9.44 4.17
CA ILE A 27 8.08 9.94 5.43
C ILE A 27 9.38 10.71 5.16
N GLU A 28 10.21 10.22 4.24
CA GLU A 28 11.52 10.82 3.95
C GLU A 28 11.45 12.03 3.00
N ASN A 29 10.48 12.03 2.09
CA ASN A 29 10.37 13.07 1.08
C ASN A 29 9.80 14.38 1.65
N LYS A 30 10.44 15.51 1.32
CA LYS A 30 10.04 16.86 1.77
C LYS A 30 9.30 17.67 0.70
N ASP A 31 9.35 17.24 -0.56
CA ASP A 31 8.67 17.90 -1.66
C ASP A 31 7.15 17.64 -1.58
N PRO A 32 6.32 18.69 -1.43
CA PRO A 32 4.88 18.51 -1.24
C PRO A 32 4.19 17.80 -2.41
N LEU A 33 4.62 18.08 -3.65
CA LEU A 33 4.02 17.47 -4.83
C LEU A 33 4.29 15.96 -4.85
N THR A 34 5.54 15.56 -4.60
CA THR A 34 5.93 14.16 -4.52
C THR A 34 5.20 13.43 -3.40
N ARG A 35 5.05 14.05 -2.22
CA ARG A 35 4.26 13.47 -1.12
C ARG A 35 2.80 13.26 -1.50
N CYS A 36 2.18 14.18 -2.25
CA CYS A 36 0.82 14.00 -2.74
C CYS A 36 0.69 12.82 -3.70
N GLU A 37 1.63 12.63 -4.62
CA GLU A 37 1.61 11.48 -5.53
C GLU A 37 1.84 10.16 -4.80
N LEU A 38 2.75 10.12 -3.84
CA LEU A 38 2.96 8.96 -2.96
C LEU A 38 1.69 8.62 -2.18
N ALA A 39 1.02 9.61 -1.58
CA ALA A 39 -0.24 9.39 -0.86
C ALA A 39 -1.35 8.81 -1.76
N LYS A 40 -1.44 9.24 -3.02
CA LYS A 40 -2.40 8.67 -3.99
C LYS A 40 -2.08 7.20 -4.28
N GLY A 41 -0.81 6.88 -4.52
CA GLY A 41 -0.35 5.51 -4.72
C GLY A 41 -0.65 4.60 -3.53
N TYR A 42 -0.34 5.08 -2.31
CA TYR A 42 -0.63 4.37 -1.07
C TYR A 42 -2.12 4.05 -0.91
N LEU A 43 -2.99 5.05 -1.13
CA LEU A 43 -4.44 4.88 -1.04
C LEU A 43 -4.98 3.89 -2.09
N ALA A 44 -4.51 3.98 -3.33
CA ALA A 44 -4.95 3.11 -4.40
C ALA A 44 -4.57 1.64 -4.14
N ILE A 45 -3.30 1.39 -3.79
CA ILE A 45 -2.80 0.03 -3.50
C ILE A 45 -3.43 -0.51 -2.22
N GLY A 46 -3.47 0.29 -1.15
CA GLY A 46 -4.05 -0.12 0.13
C GLY A 46 -5.53 -0.49 -0.01
N ARG A 47 -6.29 0.27 -0.82
CA ARG A 47 -7.69 -0.06 -1.13
C ARG A 47 -7.81 -1.39 -1.87
N TYR A 48 -7.00 -1.61 -2.90
CA TYR A 48 -7.05 -2.86 -3.66
C TYR A 48 -6.73 -4.07 -2.78
N LEU A 49 -5.67 -4.00 -1.97
CA LEU A 49 -5.29 -5.07 -1.06
C LEU A 49 -6.38 -5.34 -0.01
N TYR A 50 -7.01 -4.29 0.51
CA TYR A 50 -8.13 -4.43 1.44
C TYR A 50 -9.34 -5.14 0.81
N GLU A 51 -9.76 -4.71 -0.38
CA GLU A 51 -10.88 -5.30 -1.12
C GLU A 51 -10.63 -6.79 -1.47
N ASN A 52 -9.37 -7.19 -1.58
CA ASN A 52 -8.95 -8.58 -1.82
C ASN A 52 -8.59 -9.36 -0.53
N GLY A 53 -8.83 -8.79 0.66
CA GLY A 53 -8.57 -9.46 1.93
C GLY A 53 -7.08 -9.67 2.28
N ALA A 54 -6.19 -9.00 1.56
CA ALA A 54 -4.73 -9.10 1.72
C ALA A 54 -4.14 -8.07 2.69
N LEU A 55 -4.93 -7.07 3.12
CA LEU A 55 -4.53 -6.08 4.13
C LEU A 55 -5.52 -6.04 5.31
N PRO A 56 -5.08 -6.28 6.56
CA PRO A 56 -5.91 -6.08 7.74
C PRO A 56 -6.31 -4.61 7.92
N THR A 57 -7.57 -4.34 8.30
CA THR A 57 -8.13 -3.00 8.53
C THR A 57 -7.35 -2.12 9.51
N GLU A 58 -6.56 -2.73 10.39
CA GLU A 58 -5.83 -2.06 11.48
C GLU A 58 -4.67 -1.20 10.93
N ILE A 59 -4.02 -1.65 9.85
CA ILE A 59 -2.83 -0.99 9.26
C ILE A 59 -3.21 0.31 8.52
N LEU A 60 -4.38 0.32 7.88
CA LEU A 60 -4.89 1.49 7.14
C LEU A 60 -5.27 2.64 8.07
N ARG A 61 -5.80 2.34 9.27
CA ARG A 61 -6.20 3.36 10.26
C ARG A 61 -5.01 4.02 10.95
N GLU A 62 -3.99 3.25 11.33
CA GLU A 62 -2.82 3.79 12.04
C GLU A 62 -1.93 4.65 11.14
N SER A 63 -1.82 4.30 9.86
CA SER A 63 -0.99 5.03 8.90
C SER A 63 -1.51 6.44 8.58
N ILE A 64 -2.84 6.63 8.59
CA ILE A 64 -3.45 7.95 8.37
C ILE A 64 -3.34 8.84 9.61
N THR A 65 -3.34 8.27 10.82
CA THR A 65 -3.38 9.03 12.08
C THR A 65 -2.00 9.46 12.60
N ARG A 66 -0.90 8.80 12.22
CA ARG A 66 0.46 9.21 12.64
C ARG A 66 1.11 10.26 11.73
N SER A 67 0.53 10.52 10.57
CA SER A 67 1.13 11.37 9.52
C SER A 67 0.43 12.72 9.33
N LEU A 68 -0.58 13.01 10.16
CA LEU A 68 -1.26 14.31 10.31
C LEU A 68 -0.91 14.89 11.69
#